data_AF-A0A6J0M0Y2-F1
#
_entry.id   AF-A0A6J0M0Y2-F1
#
_cell.length_a   1.000
_cell.length_b   1.000
_cell.length_c   1.000
_cell.angle_alpha   90.00
_cell.angle_beta   90.00
_cell.angle_gamma   90.00
#
_symmetry.space_group_name_H-M   'P 1'
#
loop_
_entity.id
_entity.type
_entity.pdbx_description
1 polymer ?
#
loop_
_entity_poly.entity_id
_entity_poly.type
_entity_poly.pdbx_seq_one_letter_code
_entity_poly.pdbx_strand_id
1 'polypeptide(L)'
;MREGRRDSKQEGIDESLARILWILWFLWKARNIKVFEGNDTSPLEVLQSATLEAAIWNLTHVVSERREVDDRTLLPELQDSPSPKPFCRVDASWKVDDARYGGGFMMEMKDGITIFGSFACNQVFFPYTPSLTLCYGP
;
A
#
# COMPACT_ATOMS: atom_id res chain seq x y z
N MET A 1 -39.24 -3.33 11.48
CA MET A 1 -38.29 -3.65 12.58
C MET A 1 -37.40 -4.87 12.26
N ARG A 2 -36.99 -5.11 10.99
CA ARG A 2 -36.08 -6.20 10.59
C ARG A 2 -34.77 -5.71 9.94
N GLU A 3 -34.66 -4.41 9.64
CA GLU A 3 -33.49 -3.82 8.95
C GLU A 3 -32.25 -3.81 9.86
N GLY A 4 -32.33 -3.21 11.04
CA GLY A 4 -31.15 -3.03 11.92
C GLY A 4 -30.51 -4.31 12.51
N ARG A 5 -31.10 -5.50 12.34
CA ARG A 5 -30.45 -6.77 12.74
C ARG A 5 -29.50 -7.31 11.65
N ARG A 6 -29.72 -6.93 10.39
CA ARG A 6 -28.84 -7.31 9.27
C ARG A 6 -27.58 -6.46 9.26
N ASP A 7 -27.73 -5.17 9.52
CA ASP A 7 -26.63 -4.21 9.53
C ASP A 7 -25.59 -4.53 10.61
N SER A 8 -26.00 -4.75 11.86
CA SER A 8 -25.06 -5.12 12.94
C SER A 8 -24.37 -6.47 12.74
N LYS A 9 -25.00 -7.39 11.99
CA LYS A 9 -24.38 -8.68 11.67
C LYS A 9 -23.36 -8.54 10.54
N GLN A 10 -23.61 -7.65 9.59
CA GLN A 10 -22.71 -7.38 8.48
C GLN A 10 -21.47 -6.61 8.96
N GLU A 11 -21.65 -5.60 9.81
CA GLU A 11 -20.56 -4.83 10.41
C GLU A 11 -19.55 -5.72 11.17
N GLY A 12 -20.05 -6.70 11.95
CA GLY A 12 -19.18 -7.64 12.66
C GLY A 12 -18.43 -8.63 11.75
N ILE A 13 -18.98 -8.94 10.57
CA ILE A 13 -18.31 -9.76 9.56
C ILE A 13 -17.20 -8.95 8.89
N ASP A 14 -17.48 -7.71 8.52
CA ASP A 14 -16.54 -6.83 7.82
C ASP A 14 -15.32 -6.51 8.70
N GLU A 15 -15.53 -6.27 10.00
CA GLU A 15 -14.44 -6.07 10.97
C GLU A 15 -13.56 -7.33 11.11
N SER A 16 -14.19 -8.52 11.10
CA SER A 16 -13.46 -9.79 11.19
C SER A 16 -12.65 -10.07 9.93
N LEU A 17 -13.22 -9.79 8.75
CA LEU A 17 -12.52 -9.91 7.47
C LEU A 17 -11.32 -8.96 7.41
N ALA A 18 -11.48 -7.70 7.84
CA ALA A 18 -10.38 -6.73 7.90
C ALA A 18 -9.22 -7.25 8.75
N ARG A 19 -9.49 -7.80 9.94
CA ARG A 19 -8.45 -8.43 10.79
C ARG A 19 -7.74 -9.59 10.10
N ILE A 20 -8.50 -10.49 9.45
CA ILE A 20 -7.93 -11.64 8.74
C ILE A 20 -7.01 -11.19 7.60
N LEU A 21 -7.39 -10.16 6.85
CA LEU A 21 -6.57 -9.61 5.77
C LEU A 21 -5.22 -9.08 6.29
N TRP A 22 -5.22 -8.36 7.42
CA TRP A 22 -3.99 -7.90 8.07
C TRP A 22 -3.10 -9.05 8.53
N ILE A 23 -3.68 -10.10 9.12
CA ILE A 23 -2.94 -11.29 9.55
C ILE A 23 -2.30 -12.00 8.35
N LEU A 24 -3.03 -12.20 7.25
CA LEU A 24 -2.51 -12.84 6.04
C LEU A 24 -1.35 -12.03 5.44
N TRP A 25 -1.48 -10.71 5.38
CA TRP A 25 -0.43 -9.82 4.90
C TRP A 25 0.85 -9.92 5.74
N PHE A 26 0.72 -9.89 7.07
CA PHE A 26 1.86 -10.00 7.98
C PHE A 26 2.51 -11.37 7.97
N LEU A 27 1.71 -12.44 7.81
CA LEU A 27 2.23 -13.80 7.64
C LEU A 27 3.02 -13.93 6.34
N TRP A 28 2.53 -13.34 5.25
CA TRP A 28 3.25 -13.29 3.97
C TRP A 28 4.58 -12.56 4.10
N LYS A 29 4.61 -11.40 4.78
CA LYS A 29 5.86 -10.65 5.05
C LYS A 29 6.84 -11.47 5.89
N ALA A 30 6.39 -12.08 6.98
CA ALA A 30 7.23 -12.92 7.85
C ALA A 30 7.82 -14.12 7.09
N ARG A 31 7.02 -14.75 6.23
CA ARG A 31 7.51 -15.81 5.34
C ARG A 31 8.60 -15.30 4.40
N ASN A 32 8.41 -14.13 3.78
CA ASN A 32 9.40 -13.58 2.87
C ASN A 32 10.69 -13.22 3.59
N ILE A 33 10.61 -12.57 4.76
CA ILE A 33 11.78 -12.25 5.60
C ILE A 33 12.55 -13.53 5.94
N LYS A 34 11.85 -14.59 6.34
CA LYS A 34 12.48 -15.90 6.60
C LYS A 34 13.20 -16.46 5.37
N VAL A 35 12.59 -16.37 4.19
CA VAL A 35 13.16 -16.90 2.94
C VAL A 35 14.38 -16.09 2.47
N PHE A 36 14.35 -14.77 2.59
CA PHE A 36 15.37 -13.88 2.04
C PHE A 36 16.49 -13.52 3.03
N GLU A 37 16.15 -13.34 4.31
CA GLU A 37 17.08 -12.90 5.36
C GLU A 37 17.43 -14.02 6.34
N GLY A 38 16.74 -15.17 6.28
CA GLY A 38 16.95 -16.30 7.19
C GLY A 38 16.46 -16.04 8.63
N ASN A 39 15.79 -14.92 8.87
CA ASN A 39 15.33 -14.53 10.19
C ASN A 39 13.96 -15.13 10.52
N ASP A 40 13.85 -15.79 11.66
CA ASP A 40 12.62 -16.40 12.14
C ASP A 40 11.83 -15.43 13.02
N THR A 41 10.80 -14.83 12.45
CA THR A 41 9.85 -14.00 13.21
C THR A 41 8.91 -14.88 14.02
N SER A 42 8.75 -14.58 15.30
CA SER A 42 7.83 -15.31 16.17
C SER A 42 6.38 -15.18 15.68
N PRO A 43 5.60 -16.28 15.57
CA PRO A 43 4.19 -16.20 15.17
C PRO A 43 3.35 -15.28 16.05
N LEU A 44 3.72 -15.17 17.33
CA LEU A 44 3.06 -14.28 18.28
C LEU A 44 3.33 -12.81 17.95
N GLU A 45 4.57 -12.47 17.59
CA GLU A 45 4.94 -11.11 17.18
C GLU A 45 4.21 -10.71 15.89
N VAL A 46 4.15 -11.62 14.91
CA VAL A 46 3.41 -11.41 13.65
C VAL A 46 1.93 -11.09 13.92
N LEU A 47 1.30 -11.84 14.83
CA LEU A 47 -0.10 -11.62 15.20
C LEU A 47 -0.31 -10.30 15.93
N GLN A 48 0.59 -9.94 16.85
CA GLN A 48 0.53 -8.68 17.59
C GLN A 48 0.70 -7.49 16.64
N SER A 49 1.68 -7.53 15.74
CA SER A 49 1.88 -6.48 14.75
C SER A 49 0.68 -6.34 13.81
N ALA A 50 0.12 -7.45 13.31
CA ALA A 50 -1.07 -7.41 12.47
C ALA A 50 -2.28 -6.77 13.19
N THR A 51 -2.48 -7.14 14.45
CA THR A 51 -3.60 -6.61 15.25
C THR A 51 -3.43 -5.12 15.56
N LEU A 52 -2.21 -4.72 15.90
CA LEU A 52 -1.87 -3.32 16.18
C LEU A 52 -2.08 -2.45 14.95
N GLU A 53 -1.54 -2.85 13.79
CA GLU A 53 -1.70 -2.08 12.54
C GLU A 53 -3.16 -2.02 12.09
N ALA A 54 -3.92 -3.13 12.23
CA ALA A 54 -5.35 -3.12 11.93
C ALA A 54 -6.11 -2.10 12.79
N ALA A 55 -5.77 -2.00 14.08
CA ALA A 55 -6.37 -1.03 14.99
C ALA A 55 -5.95 0.42 14.66
N ILE A 56 -4.66 0.65 14.39
CA ILE A 56 -4.14 1.96 13.97
C ILE A 56 -4.83 2.43 12.70
N TRP A 57 -4.91 1.56 11.68
CA TRP A 57 -5.58 1.86 10.43
C TRP A 57 -7.04 2.27 10.64
N ASN A 58 -7.78 1.50 11.45
CA ASN A 58 -9.17 1.81 11.76
C ASN A 58 -9.31 3.18 12.45
N LEU A 59 -8.49 3.45 13.47
CA LEU A 59 -8.50 4.74 14.18
C LEU A 59 -8.21 5.93 13.25
N THR A 60 -7.27 5.76 12.32
CA THR A 60 -6.86 6.84 11.41
C THR A 60 -7.98 7.21 10.42
N HIS A 61 -8.75 6.22 9.98
CA HIS A 61 -9.90 6.43 9.09
C HIS A 61 -11.09 7.07 9.81
N VAL A 62 -11.38 6.67 11.06
CA VAL A 62 -12.43 7.29 11.89
C VAL A 62 -12.13 8.76 12.20
N VAL A 63 -10.86 9.13 12.38
CA VAL A 63 -10.44 10.53 12.59
C VAL A 63 -10.56 11.35 11.30
N SER A 64 -10.30 10.75 10.14
CA SER A 64 -10.49 11.41 8.84
C SER A 64 -11.96 11.76 8.58
N GLU A 65 -12.89 10.82 8.84
CA GLU A 65 -14.33 11.07 8.70
C GLU A 65 -14.85 12.13 9.68
N ARG A 66 -14.34 12.18 10.92
CA ARG A 66 -14.74 13.23 11.89
C ARG A 66 -14.27 14.62 11.49
N ARG A 67 -13.12 14.74 10.83
CA ARG A 67 -12.59 16.04 10.38
C ARG A 67 -13.42 16.63 9.24
N GLU A 68 -13.99 15.78 8.39
CA GLU A 68 -14.91 16.22 7.31
C GLU A 68 -16.29 16.66 7.81
N VAL A 69 -16.67 16.32 9.05
CA VAL A 69 -17.97 16.71 9.63
C VAL A 69 -17.89 18.06 10.36
N ASP A 70 -16.77 18.37 11.01
CA ASP A 70 -16.59 19.61 11.77
C ASP A 70 -16.28 20.84 10.88
N ASP A 71 -15.67 20.62 9.71
CA ASP A 71 -15.29 21.67 8.75
C ASP A 71 -16.39 22.03 7.74
N ARG A 72 -17.66 21.71 8.05
CA ARG A 72 -18.84 22.04 7.22
C ARG A 72 -19.50 23.37 7.58
N THR A 73 -18.90 24.16 8.47
CA THR A 73 -19.43 25.48 8.82
C THR A 73 -18.75 26.55 7.97
N LEU A 74 -19.42 26.91 6.86
CA LEU A 74 -19.25 28.13 6.07
C LEU A 74 -17.98 28.24 5.19
N LEU A 75 -17.91 27.51 4.08
CA LEU A 75 -17.22 28.01 2.88
C LEU A 75 -18.04 27.70 1.62
N PRO A 76 -18.10 28.61 0.62
CA PRO A 76 -18.78 28.35 -0.63
C PRO A 76 -18.11 27.18 -1.36
N GLU A 77 -18.95 26.30 -1.89
CA GLU A 77 -18.62 25.11 -2.67
C GLU A 77 -17.76 25.47 -3.89
N LEU A 78 -16.44 25.53 -3.69
CA LEU A 78 -15.49 25.30 -4.76
C LEU A 78 -15.49 23.79 -4.99
N GLN A 79 -16.11 23.35 -6.08
CA GLN A 79 -15.90 22.02 -6.64
C GLN A 79 -14.41 21.85 -6.91
N ASP A 80 -13.65 21.43 -5.90
CA ASP A 80 -12.34 20.83 -6.10
C ASP A 80 -12.61 19.40 -6.55
N SER A 81 -13.02 19.25 -7.81
CA SER A 81 -12.89 17.97 -8.49
C SER A 81 -11.43 17.55 -8.28
N PRO A 82 -11.13 16.40 -7.64
CA PRO A 82 -9.74 16.02 -7.41
C PRO A 82 -9.10 15.91 -8.79
N SER A 83 -8.26 16.90 -9.15
CA SER A 83 -7.53 16.87 -10.42
C SER A 83 -6.85 15.50 -10.50
N PRO A 84 -6.90 14.77 -11.62
CA PRO A 84 -6.27 13.46 -11.71
C PRO A 84 -4.82 13.63 -11.29
N LYS A 85 -4.43 13.08 -10.14
CA LYS A 85 -3.03 13.11 -9.71
C LYS A 85 -2.28 12.15 -10.63
N PRO A 86 -1.12 12.53 -11.17
CA PRO A 86 -0.34 11.60 -11.96
C PRO A 86 -0.03 10.36 -11.09
N PHE A 87 -0.32 9.17 -11.59
CA PHE A 87 -0.01 7.93 -10.89
C PHE A 87 1.04 7.15 -11.66
N CYS A 88 1.92 6.47 -10.94
CA CYS A 88 2.98 5.66 -11.51
C CYS A 88 2.94 4.26 -10.90
N ARG A 89 3.01 3.24 -11.75
CA ARG A 89 3.23 1.83 -11.38
C ARG A 89 4.62 1.44 -11.82
N VAL A 90 5.39 0.87 -10.91
CA VAL A 90 6.74 0.37 -11.16
C VAL A 90 6.77 -1.10 -10.77
N ASP A 91 7.35 -1.93 -11.62
CA ASP A 91 7.59 -3.35 -11.35
C ASP A 91 9.04 -3.69 -11.70
N ALA A 92 9.62 -4.66 -10.99
CA ALA A 92 10.99 -5.09 -11.22
C ALA A 92 11.13 -6.60 -11.07
N SER A 93 11.98 -7.19 -11.90
CA SER A 93 12.32 -8.61 -11.86
C SER A 93 13.83 -8.81 -11.89
N TRP A 94 14.30 -9.81 -11.15
CA TRP A 94 15.71 -10.20 -11.10
C TRP A 94 15.83 -11.72 -11.13
N LYS A 95 17.00 -12.20 -11.57
CA LYS A 95 17.38 -13.61 -11.50
C LYS A 95 18.51 -13.74 -10.48
N VAL A 96 18.50 -14.82 -9.71
CA VAL A 96 19.50 -15.08 -8.66
C VAL A 96 20.91 -15.20 -9.25
N ASP A 97 21.01 -15.78 -10.45
CA ASP A 97 22.29 -16.03 -11.13
C ASP A 97 22.72 -14.89 -12.07
N ASP A 98 21.99 -13.77 -12.07
CA ASP A 98 22.29 -12.61 -12.93
C ASP A 98 22.66 -11.40 -12.05
N ALA A 99 23.75 -10.72 -12.40
CA ALA A 99 24.17 -9.50 -11.72
C ALA A 99 23.31 -8.28 -12.10
N ARG A 100 22.28 -8.45 -12.95
CA ARG A 100 21.38 -7.39 -13.39
C ARG A 100 19.96 -7.63 -12.89
N TYR A 101 19.20 -6.54 -12.79
CA TYR A 101 17.76 -6.57 -12.64
C TYR A 101 17.12 -5.73 -13.75
N GLY A 102 15.92 -6.14 -14.17
CA GLY A 102 15.10 -5.39 -15.11
C GLY A 102 13.95 -4.71 -14.38
N GLY A 103 13.65 -3.48 -14.77
CA GLY A 103 12.53 -2.70 -14.24
C GLY A 103 11.67 -2.14 -15.36
N GLY A 104 10.38 -1.99 -15.09
CA GLY A 104 9.42 -1.33 -15.96
C GLY A 104 8.58 -0.34 -15.18
N PHE A 105 8.15 0.72 -15.84
CA PHE A 105 7.20 1.66 -15.27
C PHE A 105 6.11 2.05 -16.28
N MET A 106 4.95 2.39 -15.74
CA MET A 106 3.85 3.03 -16.45
C MET A 106 3.40 4.23 -15.61
N MET A 107 3.32 5.40 -16.23
CA MET A 107 2.89 6.64 -15.61
C MET A 107 1.75 7.26 -16.41
N GLU A 108 0.62 7.51 -15.76
CA GLU A 108 -0.48 8.27 -16.34
C GLU A 108 -0.37 9.74 -15.89
N MET A 109 -0.29 10.65 -16.86
CA MET A 109 -0.21 12.08 -16.64
C MET A 109 -1.61 12.71 -16.64
N LYS A 110 -1.74 13.92 -16.09
CA LYS A 110 -3.01 14.65 -16.02
C LYS A 110 -3.69 14.85 -17.38
N ASP A 111 -2.90 14.91 -18.44
CA ASP A 111 -3.36 15.15 -19.81
C ASP A 111 -3.90 13.88 -20.51
N GLY A 112 -4.05 12.77 -19.77
CA GLY A 112 -4.45 11.46 -20.31
C GLY A 112 -3.33 10.74 -21.07
N ILE A 113 -2.13 11.32 -21.10
CA ILE A 113 -0.95 10.72 -21.71
C ILE A 113 -0.42 9.64 -20.78
N THR A 114 -0.25 8.43 -21.30
CA THR A 114 0.42 7.34 -20.59
C THR A 114 1.83 7.16 -21.12
N ILE A 115 2.82 7.22 -20.23
CA ILE A 115 4.23 7.01 -20.53
C ILE A 115 4.63 5.65 -20.01
N PHE A 116 5.34 4.88 -20.84
CA PHE A 116 5.91 3.60 -20.48
C PHE A 116 7.43 3.66 -20.62
N GLY A 117 8.13 2.91 -19.78
CA GLY A 117 9.56 2.75 -19.91
C GLY A 117 10.04 1.46 -19.28
N SER A 118 11.17 0.97 -19.77
CA SER A 118 11.87 -0.18 -19.21
C SER A 118 13.35 0.14 -19.07
N PHE A 119 13.98 -0.35 -18.03
CA PHE A 119 15.40 -0.18 -17.77
C PHE A 119 16.02 -1.47 -17.26
N ALA A 120 17.33 -1.61 -17.47
CA ALA A 120 18.12 -2.68 -16.88
C ALA A 120 19.29 -2.04 -16.14
N CYS A 121 19.50 -2.45 -14.89
CA CYS A 121 20.57 -1.91 -14.06
C CYS A 121 21.32 -3.05 -13.37
N ASN A 122 22.58 -2.80 -12.99
CA ASN A 122 23.33 -3.75 -12.19
C ASN A 122 22.73 -3.80 -10.78
N GLN A 123 22.63 -5.00 -10.21
CA GLN A 123 22.22 -5.18 -8.83
C GLN A 123 23.24 -4.51 -7.91
N VAL A 124 22.77 -3.59 -7.06
CA VAL A 124 23.62 -2.91 -6.08
C VAL A 124 23.46 -3.61 -4.74
N PHE A 125 24.56 -4.03 -4.13
CA PHE A 125 24.60 -4.93 -2.96
C PHE A 125 24.15 -4.29 -1.62
N PHE A 126 23.54 -3.08 -1.63
CA PHE A 126 23.21 -2.35 -0.40
C PHE A 126 21.71 -2.01 -0.28
N PRO A 127 21.02 -2.48 0.77
CA PRO A 127 19.55 -2.39 0.91
C PRO A 127 19.03 -1.03 1.40
N TYR A 128 19.84 0.03 1.43
CA TYR A 128 19.48 1.31 2.09
C TYR A 128 19.46 2.56 1.20
N THR A 129 19.50 2.43 -0.13
CA THR A 129 19.30 3.61 -0.99
C THR A 129 18.13 3.39 -1.95
N PRO A 130 16.99 4.06 -1.77
CA PRO A 130 16.02 4.22 -2.85
C PRO A 130 16.56 5.32 -3.79
N SER A 131 17.69 5.06 -4.41
CA SER A 131 18.16 5.90 -5.52
C SER A 131 17.44 5.42 -6.77
N LEU A 132 16.22 5.90 -6.97
CA LEU A 132 15.61 5.99 -8.31
C LEU A 132 16.47 6.95 -9.13
N THR A 133 17.66 6.49 -9.53
CA THR A 133 18.41 7.12 -10.60
C THR A 133 17.65 6.78 -11.87
N LEU A 134 16.73 7.65 -12.26
CA LEU A 134 16.27 7.73 -13.63
C LEU A 134 17.54 7.91 -14.49
N CYS A 135 17.99 6.83 -15.13
CA CYS A 135 18.98 6.92 -16.19
C CYS A 135 18.31 7.64 -17.36
N TYR A 136 18.35 8.97 -17.34
CA TYR A 136 18.12 9.77 -18.53
C TYR A 136 19.40 9.64 -19.38
N GLY A 137 19.33 8.80 -20.41
CA GLY A 137 20.31 8.80 -21.50
C GLY A 137 20.02 9.96 -22.47
N PRO A 138 21.03 10.44 -23.22
CA PRO A 138 21.03 11.70 -23.97
C PRO A 138 19.98 11.78 -25.08
#